data_AF-A0A0P9LRC5-F1
#
_entry.id   AF-A0A0P9LRC5-F1
#
_cell.length_a   1.000
_cell.length_b   1.000
_cell.length_c   1.000
_cell.angle_alpha   90.00
_cell.angle_beta   90.00
_cell.angle_gamma   90.00
#
_symmetry.space_group_name_H-M   'P 1'
#
loop_
_entity.id
_entity.type
_entity.pdbx_description
1 polymer ?
#
loop_
_entity_poly.entity_id
_entity_poly.type
_entity_poly.pdbx_seq_one_letter_code
_entity_poly.pdbx_strand_id
1 'polypeptide(L)'
;GEYQMSVAQAHLHPPLRSRLRLRLRNGRLAMLLGASLLGLWLLLAVFAPWLAPYDPIYQNTELRLMAPHLAHPFGTDNYGRDILSRVIWAA
;
A
#
# COMPACT_ATOMS: atom_id res chain seq x y z
N GLY A 1 -61.95 7.30 0.79
CA GLY A 1 -61.22 6.06 0.50
C GLY A 1 -59.74 6.25 0.21
N GLU A 2 -59.21 7.48 0.20
CA GLU A 2 -57.82 7.75 -0.23
C GLU A 2 -56.80 7.68 0.93
N TYR A 3 -57.28 7.78 2.17
CA TYR A 3 -56.43 7.71 3.37
C TYR A 3 -55.85 6.31 3.64
N GLN A 4 -56.39 5.24 3.06
CA GLN A 4 -55.85 3.88 3.24
C GLN A 4 -54.76 3.51 2.23
N MET A 5 -54.62 4.22 1.10
CA MET A 5 -53.60 3.90 0.09
C MET A 5 -52.23 4.54 0.37
N SER A 6 -52.19 5.66 1.10
CA SER A 6 -50.93 6.33 1.47
C SER A 6 -50.14 5.57 2.55
N VAL A 7 -50.84 4.90 3.47
CA VAL A 7 -50.21 4.18 4.60
C VAL A 7 -49.55 2.85 4.20
N ALA A 8 -49.88 2.30 3.03
CA ALA A 8 -49.39 0.99 2.60
C ALA A 8 -47.98 1.01 1.96
N GLN A 9 -47.49 2.16 1.51
CA GLN A 9 -46.21 2.27 0.78
C GLN A 9 -45.02 2.70 1.65
N ALA A 10 -45.23 2.99 2.94
CA ALA A 10 -44.17 3.37 3.87
C ALA A 10 -43.27 2.19 4.33
N HIS A 11 -43.43 0.99 3.77
CA HIS A 11 -42.95 -0.25 4.39
C HIS A 11 -41.84 -1.03 3.67
N LEU A 12 -41.19 -0.55 2.59
CA LEU A 12 -40.20 -1.37 1.86
C LEU A 12 -38.85 -0.71 1.53
N HIS A 13 -38.33 0.17 2.38
CA HIS A 13 -36.90 0.48 2.35
C HIS A 13 -36.27 0.16 3.71
N PRO A 14 -35.54 -0.97 3.84
CA PRO A 14 -34.76 -1.21 5.05
C PRO A 14 -33.77 -0.05 5.22
N PRO A 15 -33.55 0.47 6.44
CA PRO A 15 -32.59 1.54 6.64
C PRO A 15 -31.20 1.05 6.17
N LEU A 16 -30.61 1.76 5.21
CA LEU A 16 -29.27 1.55 4.64
C LEU A 16 -28.12 1.74 5.66
N ARG A 17 -28.33 1.49 6.95
CA ARG A 17 -27.41 1.94 8.02
C ARG A 17 -26.81 0.85 8.90
N SER A 18 -27.12 -0.44 8.72
CA SER A 18 -26.74 -1.43 9.73
C SER A 18 -26.03 -2.68 9.21
N ARG A 19 -25.10 -2.53 8.25
CA ARG A 19 -24.10 -3.57 7.96
C ARG A 19 -22.65 -3.11 7.93
N LEU A 20 -22.35 -1.91 8.42
CA LEU A 20 -20.98 -1.55 8.81
C LEU A 20 -20.69 -1.95 10.26
N ARG A 21 -21.06 -3.18 10.64
CA ARG A 21 -20.45 -3.80 11.81
C ARG A 21 -19.13 -4.40 11.35
N LEU A 22 -18.19 -3.50 11.01
CA LEU A 22 -16.78 -3.84 10.93
C LEU A 22 -16.46 -4.52 12.26
N ARG A 23 -16.29 -5.83 12.18
CA ARG A 23 -16.14 -6.72 13.31
C ARG A 23 -14.75 -6.47 13.85
N LEU A 24 -14.58 -5.37 14.58
CA LEU A 24 -13.38 -4.94 15.31
C LEU A 24 -13.06 -5.85 16.50
N ARG A 25 -13.39 -7.14 16.37
CA ARG A 25 -13.27 -8.11 17.47
C ARG A 25 -11.82 -8.51 17.74
N ASN A 26 -10.91 -8.28 16.76
CA ASN A 26 -9.47 -8.54 16.86
C ASN A 26 -8.60 -7.32 16.46
N GLY A 27 -9.07 -6.09 16.69
CA GLY A 27 -8.39 -4.86 16.24
C GLY A 27 -6.93 -4.73 16.71
N ARG A 28 -6.60 -5.25 17.91
CA ARG A 28 -5.24 -5.22 18.46
C ARG A 28 -4.23 -6.01 17.62
N LEU A 29 -4.60 -7.20 17.15
CA LEU A 29 -3.72 -8.04 16.30
C LEU A 29 -3.52 -7.38 14.94
N ALA A 30 -4.59 -6.92 14.30
CA ALA A 30 -4.50 -6.20 13.03
C ALA A 30 -3.65 -4.92 13.15
N MET A 31 -3.82 -4.18 14.24
CA MET A 31 -3.02 -2.98 14.54
C MET A 31 -1.54 -3.32 14.78
N LEU A 32 -1.23 -4.37 15.55
CA LEU A 32 0.15 -4.81 15.77
C LEU A 32 0.81 -5.26 14.47
N LEU A 33 0.10 -6.01 13.62
CA LEU A 33 0.61 -6.43 12.31
C LEU A 33 0.89 -5.21 11.42
N GLY A 34 -0.05 -4.27 11.32
CA GLY A 34 0.15 -3.04 10.56
C GLY A 34 1.31 -2.20 11.09
N ALA A 35 1.38 -2.01 12.41
CA ALA A 35 2.47 -1.28 13.07
C ALA A 35 3.83 -1.97 12.87
N SER A 36 3.88 -3.30 12.93
CA SER A 36 5.10 -4.07 12.70
C SER A 36 5.60 -3.95 11.26
N LEU A 37 4.68 -3.99 10.28
CA LEU A 37 5.01 -3.82 8.87
C LEU A 37 5.56 -2.42 8.60
N LEU A 38 4.89 -1.39 9.12
CA LEU A 38 5.36 0.00 9.02
C LEU A 38 6.71 0.19 9.72
N GLY A 39 6.88 -0.38 10.91
CA GLY A 39 8.14 -0.34 11.65
C GLY A 39 9.29 -1.01 10.88
N LEU A 40 9.03 -2.16 10.25
CA LEU A 40 10.01 -2.83 9.39
C LEU A 40 10.43 -1.95 8.21
N TRP A 41 9.48 -1.34 7.52
CA TRP A 41 9.76 -0.42 6.41
C TRP A 41 10.57 0.80 6.87
N LEU A 42 10.25 1.35 8.04
CA LEU A 42 10.98 2.48 8.61
C LEU A 42 12.43 2.07 8.94
N LEU A 43 12.64 0.89 9.50
CA LEU A 43 13.98 0.36 9.77
C LEU A 43 14.78 0.20 8.47
N LEU A 44 14.19 -0.38 7.42
CA LEU A 44 14.85 -0.50 6.12
C LEU A 44 15.27 0.86 5.56
N ALA A 45 14.41 1.88 5.66
CA ALA A 45 14.72 3.23 5.20
C ALA A 45 15.85 3.89 6.02
N VAL A 46 15.85 3.72 7.35
CA VAL A 46 16.90 4.25 8.24
C VAL A 46 18.25 3.59 7.95
N PHE A 47 18.26 2.29 7.69
CA PHE A 47 19.47 1.52 7.38
C PHE A 47 19.76 1.44 5.87
N ALA A 48 19.03 2.20 5.04
CA ALA A 48 19.19 2.20 3.59
C ALA A 48 20.62 2.49 3.11
N PRO A 49 21.40 3.41 3.71
CA PRO A 49 22.78 3.68 3.28
C PRO A 49 23.72 2.46 3.38
N TRP A 50 23.39 1.47 4.20
CA TRP A 50 24.20 0.24 4.37
C TRP A 50 23.60 -0.96 3.63
N LEU A 51 22.31 -0.90 3.29
CA LEU A 51 21.58 -2.01 2.70
C LEU A 51 21.41 -1.87 1.18
N ALA A 52 21.29 -0.63 0.68
CA ALA A 52 21.11 -0.36 -0.73
C ALA A 52 22.44 -0.52 -1.49
N PRO A 53 22.46 -1.27 -2.60
CA PRO A 53 23.67 -1.45 -3.40
C PRO A 53 24.09 -0.19 -4.17
N TYR A 54 23.16 0.71 -4.49
CA TYR A 54 23.43 1.95 -5.24
C TYR A 54 22.72 3.17 -4.64
N ASP A 55 23.18 4.34 -5.03
CA ASP A 55 22.51 5.61 -4.74
C ASP A 55 21.14 5.66 -5.48
N PRO A 56 20.02 5.88 -4.76
CA PRO A 56 18.67 5.84 -5.33
C PRO A 56 18.39 6.94 -6.36
N ILE A 57 19.15 8.04 -6.35
CA ILE A 57 18.97 9.18 -7.27
C ILE A 57 20.01 9.22 -8.39
N TYR A 58 21.02 8.35 -8.34
CA TYR A 58 22.03 8.26 -9.38
C TYR A 58 21.44 7.74 -10.70
N GLN A 59 21.53 8.55 -11.75
CA GLN A 59 20.97 8.25 -13.07
C GLN A 59 22.08 7.81 -14.03
N ASN A 60 21.86 6.68 -14.70
CA ASN A 60 22.73 6.22 -15.77
C ASN A 60 21.93 5.90 -17.04
N THR A 61 22.04 6.77 -18.04
CA THR A 61 21.28 6.65 -19.29
C THR A 61 21.61 5.39 -20.09
N GLU A 62 22.84 4.90 -20.01
CA GLU A 62 23.26 3.66 -20.70
C GLU A 62 22.58 2.43 -20.11
N LEU A 63 22.17 2.52 -18.84
CA LEU A 63 21.61 1.43 -18.08
C LEU A 63 20.08 1.46 -18.04
N ARG A 64 19.39 2.23 -18.89
CA ARG A 64 17.92 2.34 -18.87
C ARG A 64 17.23 1.03 -19.23
N LEU A 65 16.12 0.74 -18.54
CA LEU A 65 15.24 -0.40 -18.85
C LEU A 65 15.98 -1.74 -18.90
N MET A 66 17.03 -1.89 -18.09
CA MET A 66 17.73 -3.15 -17.99
C MET A 66 16.90 -4.16 -17.20
N ALA A 67 16.90 -5.39 -17.70
CA ALA A 67 16.31 -6.52 -17.02
C ALA A 67 17.05 -6.83 -15.70
N PRO A 68 16.38 -7.54 -14.76
CA PRO A 68 17.00 -8.11 -13.57
C PRO A 68 18.30 -8.87 -13.85
N HIS A 69 19.37 -8.51 -13.15
CA HIS A 69 20.66 -9.21 -13.20
C HIS A 69 21.42 -9.05 -11.88
N LEU A 70 22.57 -9.72 -11.74
CA LEU A 70 23.29 -9.76 -10.45
C LEU A 70 23.72 -8.38 -9.92
N ALA A 71 24.06 -7.44 -10.81
CA ALA A 71 24.39 -6.08 -10.40
C ALA A 71 23.14 -5.24 -10.13
N HIS A 72 22.08 -5.35 -10.94
CA HIS A 72 20.78 -4.73 -10.65
C HIS A 72 19.69 -5.81 -10.44
N PRO A 73 19.50 -6.33 -9.21
CA PRO A 73 18.65 -7.49 -8.96
C PRO A 73 17.20 -7.31 -9.40
N PHE A 74 16.68 -6.09 -9.36
CA PHE A 74 15.33 -5.74 -9.82
C PHE A 74 15.34 -5.00 -11.17
N GLY A 75 16.50 -4.88 -11.80
CA GLY A 75 16.69 -4.08 -13.00
C GLY A 75 16.70 -2.57 -12.71
N THR A 76 16.56 -1.80 -13.78
CA THR A 76 16.61 -0.34 -13.74
C THR A 76 15.38 0.32 -14.35
N ASP A 77 15.11 1.56 -13.97
CA ASP A 77 13.98 2.33 -14.49
C ASP A 77 14.29 3.08 -15.81
N ASN A 78 13.35 3.91 -16.27
CA ASN A 78 13.49 4.74 -17.49
C ASN A 78 14.63 5.77 -17.43
N TYR A 79 15.19 6.02 -16.25
CA TYR A 79 16.33 6.92 -16.03
C TYR A 79 17.61 6.14 -15.71
N GLY A 80 17.53 4.80 -15.73
CA GLY A 80 18.64 3.89 -15.42
C GLY A 80 19.03 3.91 -13.94
N ARG A 81 18.08 4.24 -13.05
CA ARG A 81 18.26 4.11 -11.61
C ARG A 81 17.97 2.68 -11.18
N ASP A 82 18.70 2.18 -10.19
CA ASP A 82 18.51 0.85 -9.62
C ASP A 82 17.18 0.74 -8.86
N ILE A 83 16.30 -0.18 -9.27
CA ILE A 83 14.96 -0.30 -8.69
C ILE A 83 15.01 -0.80 -7.24
N LEU A 84 15.91 -1.74 -6.93
CA LEU A 84 16.03 -2.30 -5.57
C LEU A 84 16.43 -1.21 -4.57
N SER A 85 17.43 -0.41 -4.92
CA SER A 85 17.91 0.70 -4.08
C SER A 85 16.80 1.71 -3.82
N ARG A 86 16.01 2.06 -4.84
CA ARG A 86 14.87 2.97 -4.67
C ARG A 86 13.78 2.41 -3.76
N VAL A 87 13.53 1.10 -3.82
CA VAL A 87 12.60 0.43 -2.90
C VAL A 87 13.11 0.50 -1.46
N ILE A 88 14.39 0.20 -1.23
CA ILE A 88 15.00 0.23 0.12
C ILE A 88 14.97 1.65 0.71
N TRP A 89 15.27 2.66 -0.11
CA TRP A 89 15.26 4.07 0.29
C TRP A 89 13.85 4.67 0.37
N ALA A 90 12.82 3.98 -0.13
CA ALA A 90 11.47 4.52 -0.32
C ALA A 90 11.45 5.85 -1.11
N ALA A 91 12.23 5.93 -2.21
CA ALA A 91 12.52 7.13 -3.00
C ALA A 91 11.87 7.18 -4.41
#